data_AF-A0A6L6R5F4-F1
#
_entry.id   AF-A0A6L6R5F4-F1
#
_cell.length_a   1.000
_cell.length_b   1.000
_cell.length_c   1.000
_cell.angle_alpha   90.00
_cell.angle_beta   90.00
_cell.angle_gamma   90.00
#
_symmetry.space_group_name_H-M   'P 1'
#
loop_
_entity.id
_entity.type
_entity.pdbx_description
1 polymer ?
#
loop_
_entity_poly.entity_id
_entity_poly.type
_entity_poly.pdbx_seq_one_letter_code
_entity_poly.pdbx_strand_id
1 'polypeptide(L)' 'AARAFRTRAVTTTEAEYIRTGRVIPWGEPSASSSGLPREPVALVAESGRMLALAQQRGDNAKYLAVFAE' A
#
# COMPACT_ATOMS: atom_id res chain seq x y z
N ALA A 1 6.79 8.87 20.02
CA ALA A 1 7.66 8.69 18.84
C ALA A 1 6.78 8.44 17.62
N ALA A 2 6.87 9.27 16.58
CA ALA A 2 6.20 8.98 15.31
C ALA A 2 7.03 7.93 14.58
N ARG A 3 6.43 6.76 14.27
CA ARG A 3 7.12 5.73 13.49
C ARG A 3 6.96 6.11 12.02
N ALA A 4 8.06 6.38 11.34
CA ALA A 4 8.04 6.67 9.91
C ALA A 4 7.64 5.38 9.16
N PHE A 5 6.50 5.42 8.47
CA PHE A 5 6.10 4.34 7.58
C PHE A 5 6.78 4.51 6.23
N ARG A 6 7.14 3.41 5.58
CA ARG A 6 7.53 3.45 4.16
C ARG A 6 6.32 3.96 3.37
N THR A 7 6.53 4.93 2.49
CA THR A 7 5.48 5.47 1.61
C THR A 7 5.70 4.97 0.19
N ARG A 8 4.62 4.62 -0.51
CA ARG A 8 4.62 4.33 -1.95
C ARG A 8 3.64 5.29 -2.62
N ALA A 9 4.14 6.05 -3.58
CA ALA A 9 3.29 6.81 -4.48
C ALA A 9 2.50 5.83 -5.35
N VAL A 10 1.18 6.06 -5.45
CA VAL A 10 0.29 5.29 -6.31
C VAL A 10 -0.20 6.16 -7.46
N THR A 11 -0.34 5.54 -8.63
CA THR A 11 -0.91 6.18 -9.82
C THR A 11 -2.39 6.49 -9.62
N THR A 12 -2.96 7.36 -10.47
CA THR A 12 -4.40 7.65 -10.49
C THR A 12 -5.25 6.38 -10.62
N THR A 13 -4.82 5.42 -11.44
CA THR A 13 -5.51 4.13 -11.61
C THR A 13 -5.50 3.29 -10.33
N GLU A 14 -4.36 3.23 -9.64
CA GLU A 14 -4.25 2.52 -8.37
C GLU A 14 -5.04 3.23 -7.25
N ALA A 15 -5.09 4.56 -7.26
CA ALA A 15 -5.94 5.32 -6.35
C ALA A 15 -7.42 4.96 -6.50
N GLU A 16 -7.90 4.82 -7.75
CA GLU A 16 -9.25 4.34 -8.04
C GLU A 16 -9.46 2.89 -7.56
N TYR A 17 -8.42 2.04 -7.64
CA TYR A 17 -8.50 0.68 -7.12
C TYR A 17 -8.69 0.67 -5.60
N ILE A 18 -7.94 1.51 -4.87
CA ILE A 18 -8.10 1.68 -3.43
C ILE A 18 -9.52 2.12 -3.09
N ARG A 19 -10.06 3.12 -3.80
CA ARG A 19 -11.41 3.66 -3.59
C ARG A 19 -12.51 2.64 -3.87
N THR A 20 -12.32 1.79 -4.86
CA THR A 20 -13.29 0.74 -5.25
C THR A 20 -13.06 -0.59 -4.53
N GLY A 21 -12.06 -0.68 -3.65
CA GLY A 21 -11.69 -1.92 -2.95
C GLY A 21 -11.03 -2.97 -3.86
N ARG A 22 -10.64 -2.61 -5.09
CA ARG A 22 -9.89 -3.48 -5.98
C ARG A 22 -8.46 -3.65 -5.49
N VAL A 23 -7.91 -4.84 -5.70
CA VAL A 23 -6.55 -5.19 -5.27
C VAL A 23 -5.51 -4.55 -6.18
N ILE A 24 -4.48 -3.94 -5.59
CA ILE A 24 -3.28 -3.48 -6.30
C ILE A 24 -2.25 -4.62 -6.34
N PRO A 25 -1.72 -4.99 -7.51
CA PRO A 25 -0.58 -5.90 -7.60
C PRO A 25 0.67 -5.26 -6.98
N TRP A 26 1.37 -6.02 -6.15
CA TRP A 26 2.59 -5.58 -5.48
C TRP A 26 3.78 -5.85 -6.41
N GLY A 27 4.04 -4.91 -7.32
CA GLY A 27 5.02 -5.04 -8.41
C GLY A 27 6.50 -5.10 -8.02
N GLU A 28 6.86 -5.14 -6.72
CA GLU A 28 8.23 -5.44 -6.33
C GLU A 28 8.43 -6.96 -6.38
N PRO A 29 9.42 -7.50 -7.12
CA PRO A 29 9.77 -8.91 -7.03
C PRO A 29 10.06 -9.18 -5.55
N SER A 30 9.31 -10.12 -4.95
CA SER A 30 9.44 -10.49 -3.55
C SER A 30 10.85 -11.01 -3.29
N ALA A 31 11.81 -10.11 -3.03
CA ALA A 31 13.08 -10.47 -2.45
C ALA A 31 12.79 -10.89 -1.01
N SER A 32 12.71 -12.20 -0.83
CA SER A 32 12.63 -12.94 0.41
C SER A 32 11.26 -12.96 1.11
N SER A 33 10.60 -14.10 0.94
CA SER A 33 9.88 -14.87 1.98
C SER A 33 10.72 -15.14 3.24
N SER A 34 11.48 -14.17 3.75
CA SER A 34 11.92 -14.23 5.14
C SER A 34 10.67 -13.94 5.95
N GLY A 35 10.22 -14.88 6.78
CA GLY A 35 8.99 -14.80 7.60
C GLY A 35 8.92 -13.65 8.61
N LEU A 36 9.62 -12.54 8.36
CA LEU A 36 9.44 -11.27 9.00
C LEU A 36 8.07 -10.68 8.60
N PRO A 37 7.34 -10.08 9.55
CA PRO A 37 6.11 -9.37 9.23
C PRO A 37 6.44 -8.23 8.26
N ARG A 38 5.85 -8.27 7.06
CA ARG A 38 6.05 -7.19 6.08
C ARG A 38 5.54 -5.90 6.70
N GLU A 39 6.35 -4.86 6.77
CA GLU A 39 5.90 -3.62 7.41
C GLU A 39 4.76 -2.98 6.61
N PRO A 40 3.80 -2.32 7.29
CA PRO A 40 2.75 -1.58 6.59
C PRO A 40 3.36 -0.41 5.82
N VAL A 41 2.90 -0.23 4.59
CA VAL A 41 3.29 0.83 3.66
C VAL A 41 2.11 1.77 3.48
N ALA A 42 2.38 3.07 3.59
CA ALA A 42 1.41 4.11 3.29
C ALA A 42 1.31 4.30 1.76
N LEU A 43 0.12 4.08 1.21
CA LEU A 43 -0.19 4.39 -0.18
C LEU A 43 -0.61 5.86 -0.25
N VAL A 44 0.18 6.65 -0.96
CA VAL A 44 -0.02 8.09 -1.11
C VAL A 44 -0.32 8.42 -2.56
N ALA A 45 -1.33 9.25 -2.79
CA ALA A 45 -1.60 9.82 -4.11
C ALA A 45 -0.43 10.72 -4.55
N GLU A 46 -0.35 11.02 -5.85
CA GLU A 46 0.63 11.99 -6.37
C GLU A 46 0.49 13.39 -5.74
N SER A 47 -0.71 13.74 -5.25
CA SER A 47 -0.94 14.96 -4.47
C SER A 47 -0.28 14.97 -3.08
N GLY A 48 0.34 13.86 -2.66
CA GLY A 48 0.87 13.66 -1.31
C GLY A 48 -0.19 13.22 -0.29
N ARG A 49 -1.46 13.07 -0.71
CA ARG A 49 -2.54 12.63 0.17
C ARG A 49 -2.42 11.14 0.49
N MET A 50 -2.55 10.78 1.75
CA MET A 50 -2.65 9.39 2.17
C MET A 50 -4.01 8.79 1.78
N LEU A 51 -3.99 7.69 1.03
CA LEU A 51 -5.20 6.99 0.56
C LEU A 51 -5.45 5.70 1.33
N ALA A 52 -4.39 4.96 1.68
CA ALA A 52 -4.53 3.70 2.41
C ALA A 52 -3.25 3.32 3.16
N LEU A 53 -3.40 2.47 4.17
CA LEU A 53 -2.33 1.64 4.68
C LEU A 53 -2.47 0.25 4.07
N ALA A 54 -1.41 -0.24 3.44
CA ALA A 54 -1.39 -1.55 2.82
C ALA A 54 -0.19 -2.35 3.30
N GLN A 55 -0.33 -3.67 3.29
CA GLN A 55 0.75 -4.60 3.55
C GLN A 55 0.80 -5.57 2.38
N GLN A 56 2.00 -5.94 1.96
CA GLN A 56 2.14 -6.94 0.91
C GLN A 56 1.69 -8.32 1.43
N ARG A 57 0.85 -9.00 0.65
CA ARG A 57 0.38 -10.37 0.89
C ARG A 57 0.56 -11.16 -0.40
N GLY A 58 1.68 -11.87 -0.50
CA GLY A 58 2.11 -12.48 -1.77
C GLY A 58 2.36 -11.39 -2.82
N ASP A 59 1.74 -11.55 -3.98
CA ASP A 59 1.83 -10.61 -5.11
C ASP A 59 0.81 -9.47 -5.04
N ASN A 60 0.07 -9.34 -3.95
CA ASN A 60 -1.06 -8.41 -3.82
C ASN A 60 -0.94 -7.50 -2.62
N ALA A 61 -1.52 -6.30 -2.72
CA ALA A 61 -1.76 -5.40 -1.60
C ALA A 61 -2.93 -5.90 -0.74
N LYS A 62 -2.70 -6.08 0.57
CA LYS A 62 -3.77 -6.18 1.57
C LYS A 62 -3.96 -4.80 2.21
N TYR A 63 -5.12 -4.19 2.00
CA TYR A 63 -5.47 -2.94 2.69
C TYR A 63 -5.77 -3.22 4.16
N LEU A 64 -5.05 -2.53 5.04
CA LEU A 64 -5.26 -2.55 6.49
C LEU A 64 -6.24 -1.46 6.91
N ALA A 65 -6.16 -0.31 6.23
CA ALA A 65 -7.08 0.80 6.36
C ALA A 65 -7.17 1.53 5.02
N VAL A 66 -8.37 1.95 4.65
CA VAL A 66 -8.61 2.84 3.51
C VAL A 66 -9.13 4.14 4.08
N PHE A 67 -8.48 5.24 3.74
CA PHE A 67 -8.89 6.58 4.15
C PHE A 67 -9.73 7.15 3.02
N ALA A 68 -11.04 6.91 3.11
CA ALA A 68 -12.02 7.54 2.23
C ALA A 68 -12.02 9.06 2.48
N GLU A 69 -12.19 9.83 1.41
CA GLU A 69 -12.68 11.20 1.54
C GLU A 69 -14.20 11.20 1.59
#